data_AF-A0A2C6C1N6-F1
#
_entry.id   AF-A0A2C6C1N6-F1
#
_cell.length_a   1.000
_cell.length_b   1.000
_cell.length_c   1.000
_cell.angle_alpha   90.00
_cell.angle_beta   90.00
_cell.angle_gamma   90.00
#
_symmetry.space_group_name_H-M   'P 1'
#
loop_
_entity.id
_entity.type
_entity.pdbx_description
1 polymer ?
#
loop_
_entity_poly.entity_id
_entity_poly.type
_entity_poly.pdbx_seq_one_letter_code
_entity_poly.pdbx_strand_id
1 'polypeptide(L)'
;MKFHHVGICCKNIRKKIEAIEEIHSVLKTTDIIYDPLQNAELCMVTLEDGTNLELVSGKVVETFLKKKIDFYHICYEVDDISEELERICSNGGVQISEIKPAILFNNRKVVFIKVSYGIIELLEK
;
A
#
# COMPACT_ATOMS: atom_id res chain seq x y z
N MET A 1 3.88 15.12 4.51
CA MET A 1 3.96 13.75 3.95
C MET A 1 5.32 13.14 4.23
N LYS A 2 5.37 11.91 4.76
CA LYS A 2 6.60 11.11 4.92
C LYS A 2 6.43 9.77 4.21
N PHE A 3 7.41 9.35 3.43
CA PHE A 3 7.34 8.03 2.76
C PHE A 3 7.14 6.93 3.80
N HIS A 4 6.16 6.06 3.56
CA HIS A 4 5.84 4.95 4.46
C HIS A 4 6.19 3.60 3.84
N HIS A 5 5.65 3.28 2.66
CA HIS A 5 5.86 1.99 2.01
C HIS A 5 5.59 2.05 0.49
N VAL A 6 6.06 1.03 -0.24
CA VAL A 6 5.64 0.75 -1.62
C VAL A 6 4.63 -0.39 -1.63
N GLY A 7 3.50 -0.21 -2.30
CA GLY A 7 2.50 -1.25 -2.49
C GLY A 7 2.82 -2.18 -3.66
N ILE A 8 2.82 -3.48 -3.40
CA ILE A 8 3.14 -4.54 -4.35
C ILE A 8 1.96 -5.50 -4.47
N CYS A 9 1.39 -5.59 -5.68
CA CYS A 9 0.42 -6.61 -6.03
C CYS A 9 1.09 -7.98 -6.13
N CYS A 10 0.46 -9.03 -5.60
CA CYS A 10 0.90 -10.41 -5.80
C CYS A 10 -0.29 -11.38 -5.83
N LYS A 11 -0.06 -12.58 -6.40
CA LYS A 11 -1.06 -13.67 -6.40
C LYS A 11 -1.01 -14.51 -5.12
N ASN A 12 0.13 -14.51 -4.45
CA ASN A 12 0.38 -15.30 -3.25
C ASN A 12 1.48 -14.60 -2.45
N ILE A 13 1.16 -14.21 -1.22
CA ILE A 13 2.07 -13.43 -0.39
C ILE A 13 3.31 -14.24 -0.01
N ARG A 14 3.16 -15.51 0.39
CA ARG A 14 4.30 -16.36 0.81
C ARG A 14 5.34 -16.51 -0.29
N LYS A 15 4.90 -16.84 -1.51
CA LYS A 15 5.80 -16.94 -2.67
C LYS A 15 6.48 -15.62 -3.02
N LYS A 16 5.79 -14.49 -2.79
CA LYS A 16 6.37 -13.17 -3.06
C LYS A 16 7.40 -12.79 -2.00
N ILE A 17 7.20 -13.16 -0.74
CA ILE A 17 8.20 -13.02 0.34
C ILE A 17 9.45 -13.82 -0.03
N GLU A 18 9.32 -15.10 -0.37
CA GLU A 18 10.43 -15.97 -0.78
C GLU A 18 11.24 -15.33 -1.92
N ALA A 19 10.57 -14.84 -2.96
CA ALA A 19 11.23 -14.16 -4.08
C ALA A 19 11.93 -12.84 -3.71
N ILE A 20 11.44 -12.12 -2.69
CA ILE A 20 12.11 -10.92 -2.17
C ILE A 20 13.37 -11.32 -1.39
N GLU A 21 13.29 -12.35 -0.55
CA GLU A 21 14.39 -12.87 0.26
C GLU A 21 15.54 -13.45 -0.58
N GLU A 22 15.25 -13.92 -1.80
CA GLU A 22 16.28 -14.35 -2.76
C GLU A 22 17.18 -13.21 -3.28
N ILE A 23 16.71 -11.95 -3.20
CA ILE A 23 17.36 -10.78 -3.79
C ILE A 23 17.79 -9.78 -2.72
N HIS A 24 16.99 -9.61 -1.67
CA HIS A 24 17.15 -8.61 -0.63
C HIS A 24 17.26 -9.25 0.76
N SER A 25 18.13 -8.69 1.59
CA SER A 25 18.11 -8.99 3.02
C SER A 25 16.85 -8.41 3.66
N VAL A 26 16.03 -9.28 4.26
CA VAL A 26 14.80 -8.89 4.96
C VAL A 26 15.08 -8.74 6.45
N LEU A 27 14.75 -7.58 7.01
CA LEU A 27 14.86 -7.30 8.44
C LEU A 27 13.69 -7.89 9.22
N LYS A 28 12.48 -7.73 8.69
CA LYS A 28 11.24 -8.12 9.38
C LYS A 28 10.12 -8.38 8.38
N THR A 29 9.31 -9.37 8.68
CA THR A 29 8.04 -9.63 7.99
C THR A 29 6.93 -9.71 9.04
N THR A 30 5.79 -9.06 8.80
CA THR A 30 4.61 -9.18 9.70
C THR A 30 3.82 -10.45 9.38
N ASP A 31 2.90 -10.81 10.28
CA ASP A 31 1.91 -11.83 9.98
C ASP A 31 1.10 -11.46 8.72
N ILE A 32 0.69 -12.49 7.99
CA ILE A 32 -0.27 -12.35 6.88
C ILE A 32 -1.65 -12.21 7.51
N ILE A 33 -2.31 -11.09 7.24
CA ILE A 33 -3.65 -10.81 7.74
C ILE A 33 -4.65 -10.76 6.58
N TYR A 34 -5.90 -11.07 6.87
CA TYR A 34 -7.00 -10.94 5.91
C TYR A 34 -7.84 -9.71 6.24
N ASP A 35 -8.02 -8.83 5.26
CA ASP A 35 -8.91 -7.68 5.31
C ASP A 35 -10.26 -8.03 4.66
N PRO A 36 -11.34 -8.23 5.43
CA PRO A 36 -12.66 -8.54 4.90
C PRO A 36 -13.31 -7.38 4.14
N LEU A 37 -12.93 -6.12 4.42
CA LEU A 37 -13.47 -4.95 3.71
C LEU A 37 -12.92 -4.86 2.29
N GLN A 38 -11.72 -5.40 2.08
CA GLN A 38 -11.03 -5.39 0.77
C GLN A 38 -11.02 -6.76 0.10
N ASN A 39 -11.44 -7.81 0.81
CA ASN A 39 -11.30 -9.20 0.40
C ASN A 39 -9.87 -9.47 -0.11
N ALA A 40 -8.90 -9.11 0.73
CA ALA A 40 -7.49 -9.11 0.42
C ALA A 40 -6.66 -9.68 1.57
N GLU A 41 -5.60 -10.39 1.24
CA GLU A 41 -4.53 -10.71 2.19
C GLU A 41 -3.47 -9.61 2.12
N LEU A 42 -2.90 -9.26 3.26
CA LEU A 42 -1.94 -8.17 3.43
C LEU A 42 -0.76 -8.62 4.28
N CYS A 43 0.44 -8.12 3.99
CA CYS A 43 1.65 -8.35 4.76
C CYS A 43 2.64 -7.21 4.56
N MET A 44 3.37 -6.82 5.60
CA MET A 44 4.46 -5.85 5.51
C MET A 44 5.80 -6.58 5.56
N VAL A 45 6.68 -6.27 4.60
CA VAL A 45 8.07 -6.71 4.57
C VAL A 45 8.95 -5.48 4.71
N THR A 46 9.82 -5.46 5.72
CA THR A 46 10.82 -4.43 5.94
C THR A 46 12.18 -4.97 5.53
N LEU A 47 12.83 -4.31 4.58
CA LEU A 47 14.19 -4.63 4.14
C LEU A 47 15.22 -4.15 5.18
N GLU A 48 16.46 -4.62 5.06
CA GLU A 48 17.57 -4.27 5.97
C GLU A 48 17.86 -2.76 6.04
N ASP A 49 17.62 -2.02 4.95
CA ASP A 49 17.78 -0.57 4.89
C ASP A 49 16.58 0.22 5.49
N GLY A 50 15.57 -0.50 5.99
CA GLY A 50 14.34 0.08 6.56
C GLY A 50 13.25 0.39 5.53
N THR A 51 13.46 0.08 4.24
CA THR A 51 12.42 0.20 3.22
C THR A 51 11.26 -0.75 3.52
N ASN A 52 10.03 -0.25 3.55
CA ASN A 52 8.84 -1.07 3.71
C ASN A 52 8.17 -1.37 2.37
N LEU A 53 7.82 -2.64 2.18
CA LEU A 53 7.06 -3.17 1.06
C LEU A 53 5.76 -3.76 1.60
N GLU A 54 4.63 -3.24 1.16
CA GLU A 54 3.32 -3.82 1.44
C GLU A 54 2.97 -4.83 0.35
N LEU A 55 2.78 -6.08 0.72
CA LEU A 55 2.31 -7.12 -0.18
C LEU A 55 0.79 -7.23 -0.08
N VAL A 56 0.12 -7.09 -1.22
CA VAL A 56 -1.33 -7.16 -1.33
C VAL A 56 -1.70 -8.27 -2.29
N SER A 57 -2.56 -9.20 -1.85
CA SER A 57 -3.08 -10.30 -2.65
C SER A 57 -4.59 -10.36 -2.56
N GLY A 58 -5.27 -10.68 -3.66
CA GLY A 58 -6.73 -10.82 -3.70
C GLY A 58 -7.37 -10.12 -4.88
N LYS A 59 -8.71 -10.06 -4.86
CA LYS A 59 -9.48 -9.52 -6.00
C LYS A 59 -9.21 -8.03 -6.24
N VAL A 60 -8.89 -7.28 -5.18
CA VAL A 60 -8.61 -5.84 -5.24
C VAL A 60 -7.42 -5.49 -6.16
N VAL A 61 -6.44 -6.41 -6.28
CA VAL A 61 -5.25 -6.21 -7.13
C VAL A 61 -5.29 -6.98 -8.46
N GLU A 62 -6.35 -7.73 -8.74
CA GLU A 62 -6.41 -8.62 -9.91
C GLU A 62 -6.24 -7.87 -11.24
N THR A 63 -6.80 -6.66 -11.33
CA THR A 63 -6.68 -5.81 -12.52
C THR A 63 -5.26 -5.33 -12.76
N PHE A 64 -4.50 -5.02 -11.70
CA PHE A 64 -3.09 -4.63 -11.82
C PHE A 64 -2.24 -5.82 -12.28
N LEU A 65 -2.47 -7.00 -11.70
CA LEU A 65 -1.80 -8.24 -12.10
C LEU A 65 -2.06 -8.60 -13.56
N LYS A 66 -3.31 -8.45 -14.05
CA LYS A 66 -3.65 -8.66 -15.48
C LYS A 66 -2.89 -7.72 -16.41
N LYS A 67 -2.58 -6.51 -15.95
CA LYS A 67 -1.79 -5.50 -16.66
C LYS A 67 -0.27 -5.64 -16.44
N LYS A 68 0.18 -6.66 -15.71
CA LYS A 68 1.58 -6.86 -15.31
C LYS A 68 2.17 -5.68 -14.53
N ILE A 69 1.33 -5.06 -13.69
CA ILE A 69 1.73 -4.01 -12.75
C ILE A 69 1.90 -4.68 -11.39
N ASP A 70 3.14 -4.71 -10.89
CA ASP A 70 3.47 -5.23 -9.56
C ASP A 70 3.51 -4.08 -8.54
N PHE A 71 4.42 -3.10 -8.71
CA PHE A 71 4.41 -1.87 -7.93
C PHE A 71 3.24 -0.98 -8.37
N TYR A 72 2.27 -0.74 -7.49
CA TYR A 72 1.02 -0.07 -7.91
C TYR A 72 0.69 1.20 -7.14
N HIS A 73 1.18 1.37 -5.91
CA HIS A 73 1.07 2.64 -5.18
C HIS A 73 2.31 2.94 -4.34
N ILE A 74 2.42 4.21 -3.95
CA ILE A 74 3.35 4.67 -2.91
C ILE A 74 2.52 5.26 -1.79
N CYS A 75 2.77 4.81 -0.56
CA CYS A 75 2.07 5.32 0.60
C CYS A 75 2.90 6.38 1.34
N TYR A 76 2.22 7.45 1.76
CA TYR A 76 2.78 8.49 2.58
C TYR A 76 1.98 8.68 3.86
N GLU A 77 2.69 8.76 4.97
CA GLU A 77 2.12 9.10 6.26
C GLU A 77 1.93 10.62 6.37
N VAL A 78 0.78 11.04 6.91
CA VAL A 78 0.34 12.43 7.08
C VAL A 78 -0.30 12.65 8.45
N ASP A 79 -0.25 13.89 8.95
CA ASP A 79 -0.85 14.25 10.25
C ASP A 79 -2.39 14.35 10.18
N ASP A 80 -2.93 14.97 9.13
CA ASP A 80 -4.37 15.04 8.85
C ASP A 80 -4.65 14.60 7.42
N ILE A 81 -5.43 13.52 7.26
CA ILE A 81 -5.70 12.96 5.93
C ILE A 81 -6.65 13.84 5.10
N SER A 82 -7.53 14.59 5.74
CA SER A 82 -8.55 15.40 5.07
C SER A 82 -7.92 16.66 4.50
N GLU A 83 -7.08 17.34 5.29
CA GLU A 83 -6.31 18.51 4.85
C GLU A 83 -5.40 18.16 3.67
N GLU A 84 -4.63 17.07 3.79
CA GLU A 84 -3.69 16.68 2.74
C GLU A 84 -4.39 16.17 1.48
N LEU A 85 -5.53 15.49 1.62
CA LEU A 85 -6.37 15.09 0.49
C LEU A 85 -6.91 16.31 -0.26
N GLU A 86 -7.45 17.30 0.45
CA GLU A 86 -7.94 18.55 -0.15
C GLU A 86 -6.80 19.25 -0.91
N ARG A 87 -5.63 19.43 -0.26
CA ARG A 87 -4.46 20.04 -0.87
C ARG A 87 -4.03 19.35 -2.16
N ILE A 88 -4.00 18.01 -2.18
CA ILE A 88 -3.59 17.25 -3.38
C ILE A 88 -4.65 17.35 -4.48
N CYS A 89 -5.94 17.28 -4.14
CA CYS A 89 -7.03 17.40 -5.10
C CYS A 89 -7.08 18.80 -5.73
N SER A 90 -6.85 19.87 -4.96
CA SER A 90 -6.73 21.24 -5.48
C SER A 90 -5.55 21.42 -6.44
N ASN A 91 -4.56 20.51 -6.42
CA ASN A 91 -3.41 20.49 -7.32
C ASN A 91 -3.52 19.44 -8.45
N GLY A 92 -4.74 19.00 -8.76
CA GLY A 92 -5.00 18.10 -9.89
C GLY A 92 -4.96 16.60 -9.56
N GLY A 93 -4.81 16.25 -8.27
CA GLY A 93 -5.08 14.90 -7.81
C GLY A 93 -6.57 14.54 -7.92
N VAL A 94 -6.86 13.26 -8.10
CA VAL A 94 -8.24 12.75 -8.13
C VAL A 94 -8.38 11.69 -7.06
N GLN A 95 -9.24 11.93 -6.07
CA GLN A 95 -9.61 10.93 -5.09
C GLN A 95 -10.27 9.73 -5.80
N ILE A 96 -9.73 8.53 -5.60
CA ILE A 96 -10.22 7.29 -6.23
C ILE A 96 -10.72 6.24 -5.24
N SER A 97 -10.65 6.54 -3.94
CA SER A 97 -11.31 5.77 -2.89
C SER A 97 -11.90 6.68 -1.82
N GLU A 98 -12.85 6.19 -1.03
CA GLU A 98 -13.26 6.83 0.21
C GLU A 98 -12.12 6.76 1.26
N ILE A 99 -12.20 7.63 2.27
CA ILE A 99 -11.37 7.52 3.48
C ILE A 99 -11.93 6.36 4.31
N LYS A 100 -11.12 5.35 4.59
CA LYS A 100 -11.54 4.15 5.33
C LYS A 100 -10.44 3.64 6.27
N PRO A 101 -10.78 2.92 7.34
CA PRO A 101 -9.77 2.28 8.19
C PRO A 101 -9.05 1.16 7.44
N ALA A 102 -7.76 0.99 7.71
CA ALA A 102 -6.94 -0.11 7.20
C ALA A 102 -6.47 -1.01 8.35
N ILE A 103 -6.86 -2.29 8.31
CA ILE A 103 -6.59 -3.25 9.40
C ILE A 103 -5.09 -3.46 9.60
N LEU A 104 -4.30 -3.49 8.51
CA LEU A 104 -2.84 -3.63 8.57
C LEU A 104 -2.17 -2.52 9.37
N PHE A 105 -2.77 -1.34 9.37
CA PHE A 105 -2.25 -0.15 10.03
C PHE A 105 -3.04 0.16 11.31
N ASN A 106 -3.47 -0.86 12.05
CA ASN A 106 -4.23 -0.70 13.30
C ASN A 106 -5.50 0.16 13.16
N ASN A 107 -6.20 0.02 12.03
CA ASN A 107 -7.40 0.79 11.67
C ASN A 107 -7.17 2.30 11.51
N ARG A 108 -5.92 2.74 11.34
CA ARG A 108 -5.61 4.10 10.86
C ARG A 108 -6.27 4.35 9.51
N LYS A 109 -6.62 5.61 9.24
CA LYS A 109 -7.35 5.99 8.03
C LYS A 109 -6.43 6.00 6.82
N VAL A 110 -6.95 5.53 5.69
CA VAL A 110 -6.27 5.59 4.39
C VAL A 110 -7.17 6.13 3.29
N VAL A 111 -6.57 6.73 2.26
CA VAL A 111 -7.24 7.13 1.03
C VAL A 111 -6.30 7.02 -0.17
N PHE A 112 -6.82 6.51 -1.30
CA PHE A 112 -6.09 6.41 -2.56
C PHE A 112 -6.41 7.59 -3.47
N ILE A 113 -5.37 8.15 -4.07
CA ILE A 113 -5.43 9.32 -4.94
C ILE A 113 -4.67 9.02 -6.23
N LYS A 114 -5.32 9.24 -7.36
CA LYS A 114 -4.65 9.23 -8.67
C LYS A 114 -3.95 10.58 -8.88
N VAL A 115 -2.66 10.53 -9.17
CA VAL A 115 -1.85 11.70 -9.52
C VAL A 115 -1.19 11.50 -10.89
N SER A 116 -0.59 12.54 -11.45
CA SER A 116 0.01 12.53 -12.80
C SER A 116 1.08 11.44 -12.99
N TYR A 117 1.81 11.10 -11.92
CA TYR A 117 2.90 10.13 -11.96
C TYR A 117 2.55 8.75 -11.39
N GLY A 118 1.30 8.50 -10.97
CA GLY A 118 0.97 7.21 -10.36
C GLY A 118 -0.28 7.20 -9.52
N ILE A 119 -0.33 6.28 -8.56
CA ILE A 119 -1.31 6.24 -7.49
C ILE A 119 -0.52 6.43 -6.19
N ILE A 120 -1.01 7.32 -5.34
CA ILE A 120 -0.51 7.47 -3.98
C ILE A 120 -1.59 7.08 -2.99
N GLU A 121 -1.17 6.55 -1.86
CA GLU A 121 -2.01 6.35 -0.68
C GLU A 121 -1.57 7.36 0.40
N LEU A 122 -2.53 7.97 1.07
CA LEU A 122 -2.27 8.67 2.33
C LEU A 122 -2.66 7.77 3.50
N LEU A 123 -1.86 7.82 4.56
CA LEU A 123 -2.09 7.12 5.81
C LEU A 123 -2.02 8.14 6.98
N GLU A 124 -3.11 8.32 7.71
CA GLU A 124 -3.17 9.25 8.87
C GLU A 124 -2.36 8.70 10.05
N LYS A 125 -1.57 9.52 10.76
CA LYS A 125 -0.78 9.13 11.95
C LYS A 125 -1.60 8.52 13.09
#